data_AF-A0A3N5EE49-F1
#
_entry.id   AF-A0A3N5EE49-F1
#
_cell.length_a   1.000
_cell.length_b   1.000
_cell.length_c   1.000
_cell.angle_alpha   90.00
_cell.angle_beta   90.00
_cell.angle_gamma   90.00
#
_symmetry.space_group_name_H-M   'P 1'
#
loop_
_entity.id
_entity.type
_entity.pdbx_description
1 polymer ?
#
loop_
_entity_poly.entity_id
_entity_poly.type
_entity_poly.pdbx_seq_one_letter_code
_entity_poly.pdbx_strand_id
1 'polypeptide(L)'
;MPRTSILIPVKLHERAKGRLAPLLDQPTRQQLARVMLEDVLSALMPGVGRLVEAVYVATADREAMRAARRHGAQVLEEDEQRSESQSVDLASRACAEQGVEALLTIPADVPAVQVADVAAILEASAGRQVVLVPSADERGTNAIWRCPPDAIPSRFGYDSLRKHQAEAAERGLACGVLARPRLAVDIDAPEDVAAFLALPGETRTRRFLEHSEVAAQVRDGYRPRLSLLGIPGMPEVAEGQDVAALILQAVERIGESLQSGDILVVAQKIISKAEGRLVALGTLDEVRA
;
A
#
# COMPACT_ATOMS: atom_id res chain seq x y z
N MET A 1 13.08 13.45 -24.13
CA MET A 1 12.70 12.83 -22.84
C MET A 1 13.00 11.35 -22.94
N PRO A 2 13.45 10.71 -21.87
CA PRO A 2 13.73 9.27 -21.89
C PRO A 2 12.46 8.49 -22.19
N ARG A 3 12.61 7.39 -22.90
CA ARG A 3 11.54 6.44 -23.20
C ARG A 3 10.97 5.87 -21.90
N THR A 4 9.76 6.33 -21.57
CA THR A 4 9.12 6.00 -20.29
C THR A 4 8.06 4.93 -20.48
N SER A 5 8.05 3.94 -19.58
CA SER A 5 6.94 3.00 -19.42
C SER A 5 6.27 3.19 -18.05
N ILE A 6 5.10 2.61 -17.87
CA ILE A 6 4.37 2.60 -16.59
C ILE A 6 4.45 1.21 -15.98
N LEU A 7 4.64 1.14 -14.66
CA LEU A 7 4.51 -0.08 -13.86
C LEU A 7 3.32 0.06 -12.89
N ILE A 8 2.47 -0.96 -12.85
CA ILE A 8 1.38 -1.08 -11.89
C ILE A 8 1.61 -2.34 -11.05
N PRO A 9 2.10 -2.23 -9.80
CA PRO A 9 2.16 -3.36 -8.89
C PRO A 9 0.73 -3.69 -8.43
N VAL A 10 0.34 -4.97 -8.55
CA VAL A 10 -1.03 -5.40 -8.23
C VAL A 10 -1.00 -6.58 -7.28
N LYS A 11 -1.71 -6.44 -6.16
CA LYS A 11 -1.93 -7.51 -5.17
C LYS A 11 -3.42 -7.66 -4.85
N LEU A 12 -4.10 -8.63 -5.48
CA LEU A 12 -5.54 -8.88 -5.29
C LEU A 12 -5.87 -10.00 -4.26
N HIS A 13 -4.98 -10.24 -3.28
CA HIS A 13 -5.16 -11.35 -2.32
C HIS A 13 -6.45 -11.25 -1.49
N GLU A 14 -6.84 -12.35 -0.82
CA GLU A 14 -8.00 -12.45 0.09
C GLU A 14 -8.11 -11.35 1.16
N ARG A 15 -6.97 -10.74 1.54
CA ARG A 15 -6.89 -9.65 2.53
C ARG A 15 -6.76 -8.26 1.90
N ALA A 16 -6.97 -8.12 0.59
CA ALA A 16 -6.92 -6.83 -0.09
C ALA A 16 -7.86 -5.84 0.59
N LYS A 17 -7.38 -4.60 0.76
CA LYS A 17 -8.12 -3.50 1.38
C LYS A 17 -8.70 -3.84 2.76
N GLY A 18 -7.95 -4.59 3.58
CA GLY A 18 -8.40 -5.05 4.89
C GLY A 18 -8.91 -3.95 5.83
N ARG A 19 -8.43 -2.70 5.70
CA ARG A 19 -8.94 -1.56 6.47
C ARG A 19 -10.37 -1.15 6.09
N LEU A 20 -10.87 -1.58 4.93
CA LEU A 20 -12.28 -1.43 4.52
C LEU A 20 -13.19 -2.54 5.05
N ALA A 21 -12.68 -3.52 5.80
CA ALA A 21 -13.50 -4.59 6.37
C ALA A 21 -14.70 -4.12 7.21
N PRO A 22 -14.64 -2.99 7.93
CA PRO A 22 -15.82 -2.46 8.63
C PRO A 22 -16.96 -2.01 7.71
N LEU A 23 -16.68 -1.72 6.43
CA LEU A 23 -17.66 -1.23 5.46
C LEU A 23 -18.05 -2.28 4.41
N LEU A 24 -17.13 -3.20 4.11
CA LEU A 24 -17.24 -4.12 3.00
C LEU A 24 -16.84 -5.52 3.43
N ASP A 25 -17.65 -6.51 3.07
CA ASP A 25 -17.28 -7.92 3.22
C ASP A 25 -16.12 -8.31 2.28
N GLN A 26 -15.53 -9.48 2.50
CA GLN A 26 -14.37 -9.92 1.73
C GLN A 26 -14.63 -10.00 0.22
N PRO A 27 -15.72 -10.61 -0.27
CA PRO A 27 -16.03 -10.63 -1.70
C PRO A 27 -16.15 -9.23 -2.31
N THR A 28 -16.79 -8.29 -1.61
CA THR A 28 -16.98 -6.92 -2.11
C THR A 28 -15.68 -6.15 -2.14
N ARG A 29 -14.76 -6.36 -1.17
CA ARG A 29 -13.41 -5.78 -1.21
C ARG A 29 -12.56 -6.29 -2.37
N GLN A 30 -12.65 -7.58 -2.70
CA GLN A 30 -11.98 -8.15 -3.87
C GLN A 30 -12.53 -7.57 -5.17
N GLN A 31 -13.85 -7.45 -5.27
CA GLN A 31 -14.49 -6.80 -6.42
C GLN A 31 -14.08 -5.34 -6.55
N LEU A 32 -14.02 -4.58 -5.44
CA LEU A 32 -13.53 -3.21 -5.43
C LEU A 32 -12.11 -3.12 -5.98
N ALA A 33 -11.18 -3.94 -5.49
CA ALA A 33 -9.79 -3.96 -5.94
C ALA A 33 -9.66 -4.24 -7.46
N ARG A 34 -10.47 -5.17 -7.98
CA ARG A 34 -10.53 -5.45 -9.42
C ARG A 34 -11.05 -4.24 -10.22
N VAL A 35 -12.14 -3.64 -9.76
CA VAL A 35 -12.77 -2.49 -10.43
C VAL A 35 -11.81 -1.29 -10.46
N MET A 36 -11.06 -1.06 -9.38
CA MET A 36 -10.03 -0.02 -9.33
C MET A 36 -8.91 -0.27 -10.34
N LEU A 37 -8.40 -1.50 -10.43
CA LEU A 37 -7.41 -1.87 -11.43
C LEU A 37 -7.93 -1.62 -12.87
N GLU A 38 -9.17 -2.01 -13.16
CA GLU A 38 -9.76 -1.80 -14.48
C GLU A 38 -9.93 -0.31 -14.81
N ASP A 39 -10.22 0.55 -13.82
CA ASP A 39 -10.24 2.01 -14.00
C ASP A 39 -8.84 2.58 -14.27
N VAL A 40 -7.83 2.19 -13.48
CA VAL A 40 -6.44 2.61 -13.68
C VAL A 40 -5.95 2.20 -15.07
N LEU A 41 -6.15 0.95 -15.48
CA LEU A 41 -5.79 0.48 -16.82
C LEU A 41 -6.54 1.26 -17.91
N SER A 42 -7.86 1.42 -17.77
CA SER A 42 -8.68 2.16 -18.74
C SER A 42 -8.20 3.60 -18.92
N ALA A 43 -7.75 4.24 -17.83
CA ALA A 43 -7.27 5.62 -17.85
C ALA A 43 -5.87 5.77 -18.45
N LEU A 44 -4.98 4.78 -18.26
CA LEU A 44 -3.57 4.87 -18.65
C LEU A 44 -3.29 4.33 -20.06
N MET A 45 -4.01 3.31 -20.51
CA MET A 45 -3.80 2.69 -21.82
C MET A 45 -3.90 3.66 -23.02
N PRO A 46 -4.81 4.67 -23.04
CA PRO A 46 -4.83 5.68 -24.10
C PRO A 46 -3.55 6.54 -24.19
N GLY A 47 -2.68 6.50 -23.18
CA GLY A 47 -1.37 7.15 -23.20
C GLY A 47 -0.29 6.35 -23.93
N VAL A 48 -0.50 5.05 -24.17
CA VAL A 48 0.48 4.17 -24.83
C VAL A 48 0.69 4.57 -26.29
N GLY A 49 1.95 4.65 -26.72
CA GLY A 49 2.35 5.10 -28.04
C GLY A 49 2.33 6.63 -28.23
N ARG A 50 1.77 7.39 -27.28
CA ARG A 50 1.73 8.86 -27.30
C ARG A 50 2.60 9.49 -26.21
N LEU A 51 2.46 9.03 -24.98
CA LEU A 51 3.14 9.54 -23.79
C LEU A 51 4.14 8.53 -23.23
N VAL A 52 3.79 7.24 -23.28
CA VAL A 52 4.59 6.14 -22.73
C VAL A 52 4.69 5.00 -23.74
N GLU A 53 5.73 4.19 -23.66
CA GLU A 53 5.94 3.08 -24.59
C GLU A 53 5.07 1.87 -24.27
N ALA A 54 4.94 1.54 -22.98
CA ALA A 54 4.16 0.41 -22.51
C ALA A 54 3.61 0.64 -21.10
N VAL A 55 2.62 -0.18 -20.75
CA VAL A 55 2.13 -0.35 -19.37
C VAL A 55 2.41 -1.80 -18.98
N TYR A 56 3.09 -1.99 -17.86
CA TYR A 56 3.40 -3.27 -17.24
C TYR A 56 2.58 -3.44 -15.97
N VAL A 57 2.02 -4.63 -15.77
CA VAL A 57 1.37 -5.04 -14.52
C VAL A 57 2.20 -6.13 -13.87
N ALA A 58 2.76 -5.84 -12.69
CA ALA A 58 3.50 -6.82 -11.89
C ALA A 58 2.57 -7.48 -10.89
N THR A 59 2.39 -8.79 -11.01
CA THR A 59 1.43 -9.51 -10.15
C THR A 59 1.65 -11.03 -10.14
N ALA A 60 1.28 -11.67 -9.03
CA ALA A 60 1.08 -13.11 -8.92
C ALA A 60 -0.39 -13.53 -9.16
N ASP A 61 -1.31 -12.57 -9.29
CA ASP A 61 -2.75 -12.84 -9.34
C ASP A 61 -3.24 -13.11 -10.78
N ARG A 62 -3.83 -14.30 -11.01
CA ARG A 62 -4.31 -14.72 -12.33
C ARG A 62 -5.45 -13.87 -12.88
N GLU A 63 -6.27 -13.26 -12.03
CA GLU A 63 -7.34 -12.37 -12.45
C GLU A 63 -6.79 -11.00 -12.86
N ALA A 64 -5.84 -10.46 -12.10
CA ALA A 64 -5.10 -9.25 -12.47
C ALA A 64 -4.37 -9.43 -13.81
N MET A 65 -3.70 -10.56 -14.03
CA MET A 65 -3.06 -10.87 -15.32
C MET A 65 -4.07 -10.89 -16.47
N ARG A 66 -5.24 -11.50 -16.25
CA ARG A 66 -6.32 -11.52 -17.25
C ARG A 66 -6.87 -10.12 -17.52
N ALA A 67 -7.02 -9.28 -16.50
CA ALA A 67 -7.43 -7.89 -16.66
C ALA A 67 -6.39 -7.08 -17.45
N ALA A 68 -5.11 -7.16 -17.07
CA ALA A 68 -4.01 -6.51 -17.77
C ALA A 68 -3.99 -6.84 -19.27
N ARG A 69 -4.00 -8.14 -19.60
CA ARG A 69 -4.01 -8.60 -21.00
C ARG A 69 -5.23 -8.14 -21.78
N ARG A 70 -6.43 -8.16 -21.17
CA ARG A 70 -7.66 -7.65 -21.80
C ARG A 70 -7.56 -6.17 -22.16
N HIS A 71 -6.85 -5.38 -21.36
CA HIS A 71 -6.62 -3.97 -21.60
C HIS A 71 -5.42 -3.67 -22.49
N GLY A 72 -4.63 -4.68 -22.91
CA GLY A 72 -3.44 -4.50 -23.73
C GLY A 72 -2.17 -4.15 -22.95
N ALA A 73 -2.19 -4.26 -21.62
CA ALA A 73 -1.00 -4.12 -20.79
C ALA A 73 -0.15 -5.40 -20.82
N GLN A 74 1.16 -5.24 -20.68
CA GLN A 74 2.11 -6.34 -20.52
C GLN A 74 2.09 -6.86 -19.08
N VAL A 75 2.39 -8.14 -18.88
CA VAL A 75 2.36 -8.78 -17.56
C VAL A 75 3.78 -9.17 -17.17
N LEU A 76 4.20 -8.74 -15.99
CA LEU A 76 5.38 -9.24 -15.29
C LEU A 76 4.88 -10.19 -14.21
N GLU A 77 4.94 -11.49 -14.49
CA GLU A 77 4.46 -12.52 -13.58
C GLU A 77 5.42 -12.66 -12.39
N GLU A 78 4.86 -12.68 -11.18
CA GLU A 78 5.60 -12.85 -9.94
C GLU A 78 5.27 -14.23 -9.33
N ASP A 79 6.31 -14.95 -8.87
CA ASP A 79 6.12 -16.23 -8.18
C ASP A 79 5.50 -16.03 -6.78
N GLU A 80 5.94 -14.99 -6.06
CA GLU A 80 5.48 -14.67 -4.72
C GLU A 80 5.60 -13.15 -4.45
N GLN A 81 4.56 -12.56 -3.86
CA GLN A 81 4.55 -11.14 -3.47
C GLN A 81 4.73 -10.95 -1.95
N ARG A 82 5.99 -10.81 -1.52
CA ARG A 82 6.33 -10.61 -0.09
C ARG A 82 6.12 -9.18 0.39
N SER A 83 6.48 -8.17 -0.42
CA SER A 83 6.26 -6.75 -0.11
C SER A 83 6.13 -5.92 -1.39
N GLU A 84 5.40 -4.81 -1.31
CA GLU A 84 5.21 -3.89 -2.44
C GLU A 84 6.54 -3.34 -2.97
N SER A 85 7.42 -2.86 -2.08
CA SER A 85 8.74 -2.37 -2.46
C SER A 85 9.56 -3.42 -3.21
N GLN A 86 9.54 -4.67 -2.77
CA GLN A 86 10.27 -5.74 -3.45
C GLN A 86 9.70 -6.01 -4.85
N SER A 87 8.37 -6.09 -4.97
CA SER A 87 7.67 -6.27 -6.25
C SER A 87 8.02 -5.14 -7.23
N VAL A 88 7.98 -3.89 -6.76
CA VAL A 88 8.34 -2.73 -7.58
C VAL A 88 9.80 -2.78 -8.00
N ASP A 89 10.73 -3.09 -7.09
CA ASP A 89 12.17 -3.13 -7.41
C ASP A 89 12.53 -4.28 -8.37
N LEU A 90 11.93 -5.46 -8.21
CA LEU A 90 12.11 -6.58 -9.13
C LEU A 90 11.58 -6.24 -10.53
N ALA A 91 10.36 -5.72 -10.61
CA ALA A 91 9.77 -5.31 -11.88
C ALA A 91 10.53 -4.16 -12.53
N SER A 92 11.07 -3.21 -11.74
CA SER A 92 11.88 -2.11 -12.25
C SER A 92 13.17 -2.60 -12.90
N ARG A 93 13.86 -3.56 -12.26
CA ARG A 93 15.04 -4.21 -12.85
C ARG A 93 14.70 -4.97 -14.12
N ALA A 94 13.62 -5.76 -14.11
CA ALA A 94 13.18 -6.49 -15.30
C ALA A 94 12.85 -5.56 -16.48
N CYS A 95 12.25 -4.39 -16.21
CA CYS A 95 12.00 -3.36 -17.23
C CYS A 95 13.32 -2.76 -17.75
N ALA A 96 14.26 -2.44 -16.85
CA ALA A 96 15.57 -1.91 -17.23
C ALA A 96 16.35 -2.90 -18.12
N GLU A 97 16.32 -4.19 -17.79
CA GLU A 97 16.92 -5.27 -18.60
C GLU A 97 16.28 -5.41 -19.99
N GLN A 98 15.00 -5.03 -20.13
CA GLN A 98 14.29 -4.95 -21.42
C GLN A 98 14.57 -3.64 -22.18
N GLY A 99 15.44 -2.76 -21.65
CA GLY A 99 15.82 -1.51 -22.30
C GLY A 99 14.89 -0.33 -22.00
N VAL A 100 14.00 -0.43 -21.01
CA VAL A 100 13.19 0.70 -20.56
C VAL A 100 14.11 1.75 -19.91
N GLU A 101 14.12 2.98 -20.45
CA GLU A 101 15.00 4.05 -19.99
C GLU A 101 14.48 4.72 -18.71
N ALA A 102 13.15 4.81 -18.55
CA ALA A 102 12.52 5.39 -17.37
C ALA A 102 11.21 4.69 -17.03
N LEU A 103 10.88 4.63 -15.74
CA LEU A 103 9.69 3.91 -15.26
C LEU A 103 8.88 4.76 -14.30
N LEU A 104 7.59 4.90 -14.59
CA LEU A 104 6.59 5.49 -13.72
C LEU A 104 5.81 4.39 -13.00
N THR A 105 6.02 4.23 -11.71
CA THR A 105 5.20 3.33 -10.88
C THR A 105 3.94 4.07 -10.41
N ILE A 106 2.76 3.53 -10.72
CA ILE A 106 1.44 4.00 -10.26
C ILE A 106 0.73 2.81 -9.59
N PRO A 107 0.23 2.95 -8.35
CA PRO A 107 -0.42 1.85 -7.65
C PRO A 107 -1.81 1.55 -8.25
N ALA A 108 -2.34 0.36 -7.97
CA ALA A 108 -3.58 -0.12 -8.60
C ALA A 108 -4.87 0.47 -7.97
N ASP A 109 -4.73 1.24 -6.90
CA ASP A 109 -5.79 1.70 -6.02
C ASP A 109 -6.01 3.22 -6.02
N VAL A 110 -5.49 3.89 -7.05
CA VAL A 110 -5.78 5.29 -7.39
C VAL A 110 -6.73 5.37 -8.59
N PRO A 111 -7.99 4.89 -8.47
CA PRO A 111 -8.92 4.75 -9.59
C PRO A 111 -9.33 6.08 -10.23
N ALA A 112 -9.02 7.21 -9.59
CA ALA A 112 -9.26 8.54 -10.15
C ALA A 112 -8.20 8.98 -11.16
N VAL A 113 -7.07 8.26 -11.30
CA VAL A 113 -5.95 8.64 -12.17
C VAL A 113 -6.41 8.91 -13.60
N GLN A 114 -5.79 9.91 -14.24
CA GLN A 114 -6.01 10.21 -15.65
C GLN A 114 -4.70 10.27 -16.44
N VAL A 115 -4.80 10.09 -17.75
CA VAL A 115 -3.66 10.26 -18.68
C VAL A 115 -3.02 11.65 -18.59
N ALA A 116 -3.78 12.68 -18.21
CA ALA A 116 -3.25 14.03 -17.98
C ALA A 116 -2.32 14.11 -16.75
N ASP A 117 -2.53 13.25 -15.75
CA ASP A 117 -1.64 13.17 -14.58
C ASP A 117 -0.28 12.57 -14.98
N VAL A 118 -0.27 11.58 -15.88
CA VAL A 118 0.97 11.04 -16.47
C VAL A 118 1.71 12.13 -17.24
N ALA A 119 1.03 12.88 -18.11
CA ALA A 119 1.65 13.96 -18.88
C ALA A 119 2.33 14.98 -17.97
N ALA A 120 1.65 15.41 -16.89
CA ALA A 120 2.21 16.35 -15.92
C ALA A 120 3.45 15.79 -15.20
N ILE A 121 3.49 14.49 -14.88
CA ILE A 121 4.67 13.84 -14.27
C ILE A 121 5.85 13.81 -15.25
N LEU A 122 5.60 13.50 -16.52
CA LEU A 122 6.64 13.50 -17.56
C LEU A 122 7.17 14.92 -17.84
N GLU A 123 6.32 15.94 -17.79
CA GLU A 123 6.76 17.33 -17.86
C GLU A 123 7.65 17.71 -16.66
N ALA A 124 7.22 17.32 -15.44
CA ALA A 124 8.00 17.55 -14.22
C ALA A 124 9.32 16.78 -14.18
N SER A 125 9.46 15.70 -14.96
CA SER A 125 10.68 14.91 -15.03
C SER A 125 11.79 15.55 -15.86
N ALA A 126 11.49 16.62 -16.60
CA ALA A 126 12.49 17.36 -17.36
C ALA A 126 13.64 17.84 -16.44
N GLY A 127 14.86 17.35 -16.73
CA GLY A 127 16.08 17.68 -15.98
C GLY A 127 16.20 16.97 -14.62
N ARG A 128 15.40 15.93 -14.36
CA ARG A 128 15.39 15.17 -13.11
C ARG A 128 15.59 13.68 -13.36
N GLN A 129 16.04 12.95 -12.34
CA GLN A 129 16.13 11.49 -12.34
C GLN A 129 15.03 10.85 -11.49
N VAL A 130 14.41 11.62 -10.59
CA VAL A 130 13.31 11.14 -9.73
C VAL A 130 12.21 12.19 -9.68
N VAL A 131 10.96 11.77 -9.84
CA VAL A 131 9.78 12.57 -9.53
C VAL A 131 8.87 11.77 -8.61
N LEU A 132 8.50 12.37 -7.48
CA LEU A 132 7.64 11.77 -6.46
C LEU A 132 6.29 12.46 -6.47
N VAL A 133 5.21 11.68 -6.42
CA VAL A 133 3.85 12.16 -6.23
C VAL A 133 3.40 11.74 -4.84
N PRO A 134 3.12 12.67 -3.93
CA PRO A 134 2.76 12.35 -2.55
C PRO A 134 1.33 11.82 -2.43
N SER A 135 1.06 11.11 -1.34
CA SER A 135 -0.29 10.87 -0.80
C SER A 135 -0.93 12.17 -0.28
N ALA A 136 -2.22 12.13 0.05
CA ALA A 136 -2.97 13.29 0.55
C ALA A 136 -2.41 13.89 1.86
N ASP A 137 -1.80 13.06 2.72
CA ASP A 137 -1.16 13.49 3.96
C ASP A 137 0.32 13.91 3.80
N GLU A 138 0.83 13.89 2.57
CA GLU A 138 2.22 14.19 2.21
C GLU A 138 3.29 13.32 2.90
N ARG A 139 2.91 12.15 3.45
CA ARG A 139 3.85 11.21 4.08
C ARG A 139 4.18 10.03 3.16
N GLY A 140 3.18 9.55 2.45
CA GLY A 140 3.25 8.45 1.48
C GLY A 140 3.71 8.91 0.09
N THR A 141 4.03 7.94 -0.78
CA THR A 141 4.31 8.15 -2.20
C THR A 141 3.32 7.35 -3.03
N ASN A 142 2.42 8.03 -3.75
CA ASN A 142 1.39 7.41 -4.58
C ASN A 142 1.74 7.37 -6.07
N ALA A 143 2.88 7.91 -6.46
CA ALA A 143 3.53 7.58 -7.72
C ALA A 143 5.01 7.96 -7.66
N ILE A 144 5.84 7.21 -8.38
CA ILE A 144 7.26 7.47 -8.47
C ILE A 144 7.73 7.25 -9.91
N TRP A 145 8.27 8.30 -10.52
CA TRP A 145 8.99 8.21 -11.78
C TRP A 145 10.49 8.16 -11.52
N ARG A 146 11.21 7.26 -12.18
CA ARG A 146 12.66 7.08 -12.08
C ARG A 146 13.30 6.93 -13.45
N CYS A 147 14.49 7.53 -13.62
CA CYS A 147 15.35 7.36 -14.80
C CYS A 147 16.81 7.25 -14.34
N PRO A 148 17.47 6.08 -14.43
CA PRO A 148 16.94 4.78 -14.91
C PRO A 148 15.82 4.21 -14.01
N PRO A 149 15.09 3.14 -14.43
CA PRO A 149 13.99 2.56 -13.64
C PRO A 149 14.33 2.20 -12.18
N ASP A 150 15.59 1.88 -11.91
CA ASP A 150 16.15 1.46 -10.63
C ASP A 150 17.03 2.55 -9.97
N ALA A 151 16.90 3.81 -10.38
CA ALA A 151 17.72 4.94 -9.88
C ALA A 151 17.77 5.05 -8.35
N ILE A 152 16.65 4.75 -7.68
CA ILE A 152 16.57 4.61 -6.22
C ILE A 152 15.74 3.36 -5.85
N PRO A 153 16.06 2.70 -4.71
CA PRO A 153 15.27 1.58 -4.22
C PRO A 153 13.90 2.04 -3.75
N SER A 154 12.92 1.15 -3.83
CA SER A 154 11.56 1.41 -3.35
C SER A 154 11.50 1.27 -1.83
N ARG A 155 10.92 2.28 -1.16
CA ARG A 155 10.77 2.38 0.30
C ARG A 155 9.32 2.68 0.69
N PHE A 156 8.36 2.05 0.01
CA PHE A 156 6.92 2.20 0.29
C PHE A 156 6.55 1.82 1.73
N GLY A 157 5.38 2.32 2.15
CA GLY A 157 4.89 2.26 3.52
C GLY A 157 4.99 3.61 4.24
N TYR A 158 5.01 3.56 5.57
CA TYR A 158 5.01 4.75 6.42
C TYR A 158 6.19 5.69 6.10
N ASP A 159 5.89 6.98 5.91
CA ASP A 159 6.88 8.04 5.63
C ASP A 159 7.73 7.78 4.37
N SER A 160 7.15 7.08 3.38
CA SER A 160 7.84 6.70 2.15
C SER A 160 8.30 7.89 1.31
N LEU A 161 7.58 9.03 1.33
CA LEU A 161 8.00 10.24 0.61
C LEU A 161 9.39 10.70 1.08
N ARG A 162 9.55 10.84 2.40
CA ARG A 162 10.82 11.26 3.00
C ARG A 162 11.93 10.25 2.71
N LYS A 163 11.62 8.95 2.80
CA LYS A 163 12.59 7.87 2.49
C LYS A 163 13.07 7.94 1.04
N HIS A 164 12.16 8.12 0.08
CA HIS A 164 12.55 8.26 -1.33
C HIS A 164 13.36 9.53 -1.60
N GLN A 165 13.01 10.65 -0.96
CA GLN A 165 13.81 11.89 -1.04
C GLN A 165 15.23 11.69 -0.49
N ALA A 166 15.37 10.99 0.64
CA ALA A 166 16.67 10.67 1.22
C ALA A 166 17.50 9.78 0.28
N GLU A 167 16.93 8.71 -0.28
CA GLU A 167 17.63 7.82 -1.21
C GLU A 167 18.12 8.55 -2.47
N ALA A 168 17.35 9.54 -2.97
CA ALA A 168 17.76 10.37 -4.10
C ALA A 168 18.89 11.35 -3.72
N ALA A 169 18.78 11.99 -2.55
CA ALA A 169 19.79 12.92 -2.04
C ALA A 169 21.13 12.22 -1.78
N GLU A 170 21.10 11.04 -1.17
CA GLU A 170 22.30 10.21 -0.91
C GLU A 170 23.04 9.82 -2.19
N ARG A 171 22.33 9.69 -3.32
CA ARG A 171 22.89 9.38 -4.64
C ARG A 171 23.17 10.62 -5.50
N GLY A 172 22.94 11.82 -4.98
CA GLY A 172 23.13 13.06 -5.74
C GLY A 172 22.20 13.21 -6.96
N LEU A 173 21.02 12.57 -6.93
CA LEU A 173 20.06 12.57 -8.02
C LEU A 173 19.13 13.77 -7.92
N ALA A 174 18.86 14.45 -9.04
CA ALA A 174 17.89 15.53 -9.05
C ALA A 174 16.47 14.96 -8.88
N CYS A 175 15.85 15.32 -7.76
CA CYS A 175 14.54 14.84 -7.33
C CYS A 175 13.53 16.00 -7.32
N GLY A 176 12.33 15.75 -7.81
CA GLY A 176 11.20 16.68 -7.76
C GLY A 176 10.00 16.06 -7.05
N VAL A 177 9.16 16.90 -6.44
CA VAL A 177 7.88 16.49 -5.88
C VAL A 177 6.76 17.21 -6.64
N LEU A 178 5.75 16.46 -7.07
CA LEU A 178 4.60 16.98 -7.81
C LEU A 178 3.30 16.49 -7.17
N ALA A 179 2.55 17.40 -6.54
CA ALA A 179 1.23 17.08 -6.01
C ALA A 179 0.20 16.91 -7.13
N ARG A 180 -0.54 15.80 -7.13
CA ARG A 180 -1.61 15.49 -8.08
C ARG A 180 -2.86 15.02 -7.31
N PRO A 181 -3.96 15.80 -7.24
CA PRO A 181 -5.12 15.46 -6.42
C PRO A 181 -5.72 14.07 -6.70
N ARG A 182 -5.73 13.64 -7.97
CA ARG A 182 -6.25 12.34 -8.38
C ARG A 182 -5.36 11.15 -8.02
N LEU A 183 -4.06 11.37 -7.90
CA LEU A 183 -3.10 10.34 -7.47
C LEU A 183 -2.90 10.36 -5.95
N ALA A 184 -3.15 11.50 -5.30
CA ALA A 184 -3.01 11.64 -3.86
C ALA A 184 -4.04 10.82 -3.04
N VAL A 185 -5.13 10.37 -3.67
CA VAL A 185 -6.21 9.62 -3.04
C VAL A 185 -6.18 8.17 -3.52
N ASP A 186 -5.46 7.32 -2.79
CA ASP A 186 -5.55 5.87 -2.84
C ASP A 186 -6.67 5.38 -1.92
N ILE A 187 -7.52 4.47 -2.38
CA ILE A 187 -8.66 4.00 -1.58
C ILE A 187 -8.22 2.84 -0.71
N ASP A 188 -7.81 3.10 0.52
CA ASP A 188 -7.23 2.09 1.40
C ASP A 188 -7.99 1.92 2.72
N ALA A 189 -8.62 2.98 3.21
CA ALA A 189 -9.40 3.06 4.42
C ALA A 189 -10.74 3.80 4.18
N PRO A 190 -11.70 3.70 5.13
CA PRO A 190 -13.01 4.37 5.03
C PRO A 190 -12.97 5.87 4.70
N GLU A 191 -11.97 6.57 5.22
CA GLU A 191 -11.82 8.01 5.04
C GLU A 191 -11.45 8.35 3.59
N ASP A 192 -10.69 7.46 2.94
CA ASP A 192 -10.26 7.61 1.55
C ASP A 192 -11.42 7.44 0.57
N VAL A 193 -12.42 6.62 0.92
CA VAL A 193 -13.67 6.50 0.14
C VAL A 193 -14.38 7.85 0.07
N ALA A 194 -14.45 8.59 1.18
CA ALA A 194 -15.06 9.92 1.21
C ALA A 194 -14.28 10.89 0.31
N ALA A 195 -12.95 10.90 0.46
CA ALA A 195 -12.05 11.74 -0.33
C ALA A 195 -12.17 11.45 -1.83
N PHE A 196 -12.25 10.16 -2.21
CA PHE A 196 -12.41 9.74 -3.60
C PHE A 196 -13.77 10.15 -4.18
N LEU A 197 -14.87 9.97 -3.43
CA LEU A 197 -16.20 10.39 -3.88
C LEU A 197 -16.33 11.92 -4.01
N ALA A 198 -15.51 12.69 -3.29
CA ALA A 198 -15.43 14.14 -3.40
C ALA A 198 -14.65 14.63 -4.64
N LEU A 199 -13.78 13.81 -5.23
CA LEU A 199 -13.10 14.17 -6.48
C LEU A 199 -14.10 14.29 -7.64
N PRO A 200 -13.85 15.13 -8.65
CA PRO A 200 -14.68 15.15 -9.85
C PRO A 200 -14.35 13.97 -10.78
N GLY A 201 -15.36 13.45 -11.46
CA GLY A 201 -15.20 12.43 -12.50
C GLY A 201 -16.08 11.21 -12.25
N GLU A 202 -16.23 10.40 -13.30
CA GLU A 202 -17.07 9.21 -13.29
C GLU A 202 -16.20 8.00 -13.61
N THR A 203 -16.12 7.05 -12.69
CA THR A 203 -15.33 5.82 -12.84
C THR A 203 -16.17 4.60 -12.46
N ARG A 204 -15.76 3.39 -12.85
CA ARG A 204 -16.46 2.17 -12.43
C ARG A 204 -16.42 2.01 -10.93
N THR A 205 -15.32 2.42 -10.29
CA THR A 205 -15.13 2.41 -8.84
C THR A 205 -16.11 3.34 -8.15
N ARG A 206 -16.32 4.55 -8.69
CA ARG A 206 -17.35 5.46 -8.16
C ARG A 206 -18.72 4.82 -8.18
N ARG A 207 -19.15 4.30 -9.34
CA ARG A 207 -20.44 3.62 -9.46
C ARG A 207 -20.54 2.47 -8.48
N PHE A 208 -19.50 1.65 -8.40
CA PHE A 208 -19.46 0.51 -7.48
C PHE A 208 -19.67 0.95 -6.02
N LEU A 209 -18.95 1.98 -5.58
CA LEU A 209 -19.07 2.51 -4.22
C LEU A 209 -20.45 3.14 -3.96
N GLU A 210 -20.98 3.89 -4.92
CA GLU A 210 -22.31 4.53 -4.82
C GLU A 210 -23.47 3.53 -4.80
N HIS A 211 -23.34 2.39 -5.48
CA HIS A 211 -24.32 1.30 -5.45
C HIS A 211 -24.14 0.35 -4.27
N SER A 212 -23.06 0.51 -3.50
CA SER A 212 -22.85 -0.21 -2.24
C SER A 212 -23.34 0.62 -1.05
N GLU A 213 -23.68 -0.01 0.07
CA GLU A 213 -24.07 0.69 1.30
C GLU A 213 -22.94 1.58 1.88
N VAL A 214 -21.71 1.41 1.40
CA VAL A 214 -20.50 2.14 1.79
C VAL A 214 -20.66 3.64 1.61
N ALA A 215 -21.15 4.09 0.45
CA ALA A 215 -21.25 5.53 0.18
C ALA A 215 -22.26 6.21 1.13
N ALA A 216 -23.29 5.50 1.58
CA ALA A 216 -24.20 6.01 2.62
C ALA A 216 -23.49 6.07 3.98
N GLN A 217 -22.86 4.97 4.42
CA GLN A 217 -22.17 4.88 5.71
C GLN A 217 -21.03 5.90 5.87
N VAL A 218 -20.30 6.17 4.78
CA VAL A 218 -19.21 7.16 4.77
C VAL A 218 -19.76 8.59 4.78
N ARG A 219 -20.85 8.87 4.04
CA ARG A 219 -21.51 10.20 4.04
C ARG A 219 -22.15 10.55 5.38
N ASP A 220 -22.67 9.55 6.09
CA ASP A 220 -23.22 9.70 7.43
C ASP A 220 -22.14 9.89 8.52
N GLY A 221 -20.88 10.01 8.09
CA GLY A 221 -19.74 10.26 8.95
C GLY A 221 -19.30 9.00 9.65
N TYR A 222 -18.79 8.03 8.88
CA TYR A 222 -18.13 6.85 9.45
C TYR A 222 -17.16 7.28 10.56
N ARG A 223 -17.45 6.83 11.79
CA ARG A 223 -16.61 7.03 12.96
C ARG A 223 -16.04 5.67 13.32
N PRO A 224 -14.72 5.44 13.18
CA PRO A 224 -14.14 4.18 13.63
C PRO A 224 -14.45 4.00 15.12
N ARG A 225 -15.08 2.88 15.48
CA ARG A 225 -15.38 2.56 16.87
C ARG A 225 -14.14 1.91 17.47
N LEU A 226 -13.44 2.65 18.34
CA LEU A 226 -12.36 2.08 19.14
C LEU A 226 -12.96 1.35 20.34
N SER A 227 -12.74 0.04 20.43
CA SER A 227 -13.01 -0.76 21.62
C SER A 227 -11.70 -1.25 22.23
N LEU A 228 -11.49 -0.97 23.51
CA LEU A 228 -10.36 -1.48 24.28
C LEU A 228 -10.86 -2.63 25.15
N LEU A 229 -10.42 -3.84 24.84
CA LEU A 229 -10.75 -5.03 25.59
C LEU A 229 -9.55 -5.47 26.41
N GLY A 230 -9.64 -5.37 27.73
CA GLY A 230 -8.69 -6.05 28.61
C GLY A 230 -8.94 -7.56 28.55
N ILE A 231 -7.88 -8.36 28.54
CA ILE A 231 -7.95 -9.82 28.61
C ILE A 231 -7.69 -10.25 30.06
N PRO A 232 -8.73 -10.34 30.92
CA PRO A 232 -8.57 -10.73 32.31
C PRO A 232 -8.16 -12.20 32.44
N GLY A 233 -7.55 -12.55 33.57
CA GLY A 233 -7.22 -13.94 33.88
C GLY A 233 -6.08 -14.52 33.05
N MET A 234 -5.23 -13.69 32.45
CA MET A 234 -3.94 -14.11 31.90
C MET A 234 -3.07 -14.71 33.02
N PRO A 235 -2.50 -15.91 32.83
CA PRO A 235 -1.60 -16.51 33.81
C PRO A 235 -0.27 -15.75 33.86
N GLU A 236 0.50 -15.98 34.92
CA GLU A 236 1.88 -15.54 34.95
C GLU A 236 2.69 -16.28 33.87
N VAL A 237 3.40 -15.50 33.04
CA VAL A 237 4.23 -16.05 31.96
C VAL A 237 5.58 -16.47 32.51
N ALA A 238 5.96 -17.71 32.26
CA ALA A 238 7.27 -18.29 32.57
C ALA A 238 8.15 -18.36 31.31
N GLU A 239 9.45 -18.54 31.53
CA GLU A 239 10.43 -18.73 30.46
C GLU A 239 10.06 -19.91 29.54
N GLY A 240 10.21 -19.71 28.23
CA GLY A 240 9.92 -20.70 27.21
C GLY A 240 8.43 -20.91 26.89
N GLN A 241 7.51 -20.19 27.56
CA GLN A 241 6.09 -20.30 27.27
C GLN A 241 5.68 -19.58 25.98
N ASP A 242 4.78 -20.21 25.24
CA ASP A 242 4.15 -19.61 24.05
C ASP A 242 3.12 -18.55 24.46
N VAL A 243 3.55 -17.29 24.42
CA VAL A 243 2.73 -16.13 24.75
C VAL A 243 1.49 -16.03 23.84
N ALA A 244 1.62 -16.40 22.55
CA ALA A 244 0.51 -16.32 21.62
C ALA A 244 -0.58 -17.34 22.00
N ALA A 245 -0.19 -18.58 22.31
CA ALA A 245 -1.13 -19.60 22.77
C ALA A 245 -1.84 -19.19 24.07
N LEU A 246 -1.10 -18.60 25.04
CA LEU A 246 -1.68 -18.12 26.29
C LEU A 246 -2.72 -17.01 26.07
N ILE A 247 -2.43 -16.07 25.15
CA ILE A 247 -3.35 -14.99 24.81
C ILE A 247 -4.61 -15.56 24.15
N LEU A 248 -4.46 -16.47 23.17
CA LEU A 248 -5.61 -17.09 22.49
C LEU A 248 -6.53 -17.82 23.48
N GLN A 249 -5.97 -18.60 24.40
CA GLN A 249 -6.74 -19.29 25.44
C GLN A 249 -7.45 -18.33 26.40
N ALA A 250 -6.84 -17.17 26.69
CA ALA A 250 -7.46 -16.18 27.56
C ALA A 250 -8.59 -15.40 26.86
N VAL A 251 -8.43 -15.12 25.57
CA VAL A 251 -9.48 -14.53 24.72
C VAL A 251 -10.68 -15.49 24.61
N GLU A 252 -10.43 -16.78 24.38
CA GLU A 252 -11.48 -17.79 24.30
C GLU A 252 -12.27 -17.92 25.63
N ARG A 253 -11.57 -17.87 26.77
CA ARG A 253 -12.21 -17.93 28.11
C ARG A 253 -13.17 -16.80 28.39
N ILE A 254 -12.97 -15.62 27.80
CA ILE A 254 -13.89 -14.49 27.96
C ILE A 254 -15.01 -14.48 26.90
N GLY A 255 -15.12 -15.54 26.09
CA GLY A 255 -16.14 -15.68 25.06
C GLY A 255 -15.91 -14.81 23.84
N GLU A 256 -14.68 -14.33 23.65
CA GLU A 256 -14.30 -13.47 22.54
C GLU A 256 -13.43 -14.25 21.53
N SER A 257 -13.27 -13.70 20.34
CA SER A 257 -12.35 -14.24 19.33
C SER A 257 -11.63 -13.11 18.62
N LEU A 258 -10.34 -13.32 18.31
CA LEU A 258 -9.55 -12.33 17.58
C LEU A 258 -9.99 -12.30 16.12
N GLN A 259 -10.29 -11.11 15.62
CA GLN A 259 -10.68 -10.85 14.25
C GLN A 259 -9.52 -10.27 13.43
N SER A 260 -9.63 -10.39 12.11
CA SER A 260 -8.67 -9.74 11.21
C SER A 260 -8.82 -8.22 11.31
N GLY A 261 -7.75 -7.55 11.74
CA GLY A 261 -7.75 -6.11 11.99
C GLY A 261 -7.58 -5.74 13.46
N ASP A 262 -7.73 -6.71 14.38
CA ASP A 262 -7.45 -6.49 15.80
C ASP A 262 -5.96 -6.21 16.05
N ILE A 263 -5.70 -5.28 16.98
CA ILE A 263 -4.36 -4.93 17.41
C ILE A 263 -4.12 -5.53 18.79
N LEU A 264 -3.19 -6.49 18.88
CA LEU A 264 -2.71 -6.99 20.17
C LEU A 264 -1.65 -6.04 20.74
N VAL A 265 -1.94 -5.50 21.92
CA VAL A 265 -0.97 -4.72 22.70
C VAL A 265 -0.46 -5.59 23.83
N VAL A 266 0.79 -6.06 23.73
CA VAL A 266 1.44 -6.88 24.75
C VAL A 266 2.50 -6.05 25.45
N ALA A 267 2.42 -5.95 26.77
CA ALA A 267 3.43 -5.25 27.55
C ALA A 267 4.78 -5.95 27.43
N GLN A 268 5.86 -5.18 27.26
CA GLN A 268 7.23 -5.68 27.11
C GLN A 268 7.62 -6.71 28.17
N LYS A 269 7.17 -6.53 29.42
CA LYS A 269 7.46 -7.45 30.54
C LYS A 269 7.01 -8.88 30.28
N ILE A 270 5.89 -9.07 29.56
CA ILE A 270 5.37 -10.41 29.23
C ILE A 270 6.34 -11.12 28.28
N ILE A 271 6.81 -10.40 27.25
CA ILE A 271 7.78 -10.92 26.29
C ILE A 271 9.13 -11.20 26.97
N SER A 272 9.62 -10.28 27.80
CA SER A 272 10.88 -10.47 28.53
C SER A 272 10.87 -11.69 29.46
N LYS A 273 9.73 -12.00 30.11
CA LYS A 273 9.57 -13.22 30.91
C LYS A 273 9.65 -14.48 30.06
N ALA A 274 8.92 -14.52 28.94
CA ALA A 274 8.92 -15.67 28.03
C ALA A 274 10.31 -15.93 27.42
N GLU A 275 11.06 -14.87 27.10
CA GLU A 275 12.42 -14.95 26.54
C GLU A 275 13.52 -15.19 27.58
N GLY A 276 13.19 -15.38 28.87
CA GLY A 276 14.18 -15.57 29.93
C GLY A 276 15.03 -14.32 30.24
N ARG A 277 14.61 -13.14 29.78
CA ARG A 277 15.30 -11.86 29.99
C ARG A 277 14.91 -11.24 31.33
N LEU A 278 15.12 -12.00 32.39
CA LEU A 278 14.85 -11.59 33.78
C LEU A 278 16.16 -11.42 34.53
N VAL A 279 16.25 -10.34 35.31
CA VAL A 279 17.37 -10.12 36.23
C VAL A 279 16.82 -10.21 37.65
N ALA A 280 17.47 -11.01 38.48
CA ALA A 280 17.13 -11.07 39.89
C ALA A 280 17.50 -9.73 40.53
N LEU A 281 16.57 -9.09 41.24
CA LEU A 281 16.84 -7.79 41.86
C LEU A 281 18.00 -7.87 42.87
N GLY A 282 18.19 -9.01 43.52
CA GLY A 282 19.32 -9.26 44.44
C GLY A 282 20.68 -9.46 43.77
N THR A 283 20.74 -9.51 42.43
CA THR A 283 22.00 -9.59 41.66
C THR A 283 22.36 -8.26 41.02
N LEU A 284 21.59 -7.20 41.28
CA LEU A 284 21.92 -5.84 40.88
C LEU A 284 22.77 -5.21 41.98
N ASP A 285 23.94 -4.70 41.61
CA ASP A 285 24.72 -3.85 42.52
C ASP A 285 23.88 -2.62 42.91
N GLU A 286 23.83 -2.28 44.20
CA GLU A 286 23.16 -1.06 44.65
C GLU A 286 23.68 0.13 43.86
N VAL A 287 22.77 0.84 43.18
CA VAL A 287 23.09 2.13 42.56
C VAL A 287 23.43 3.08 43.70
N ARG A 288 24.72 3.29 43.94
CA ARG A 288 25.21 4.33 44.85
C ARG A 288 24.72 5.68 44.30
N ALA A 289 23.80 6.30 45.03
CA ALA A 289 23.36 7.68 44.83
C ALA A 289 24.50 8.67 45.11
#